data_AF-A0A098E6J5-F1
#
_entry.id   AF-A0A098E6J5-F1
#
_cell.length_a   1.000
_cell.length_b   1.000
_cell.length_c   1.000
_cell.angle_alpha   90.00
_cell.angle_beta   90.00
_cell.angle_gamma   90.00
#
_symmetry.space_group_name_H-M   'P 1'
#
loop_
_entity.id
_entity.type
_entity.pdbx_description
1 polymer ?
#
loop_
_entity_poly.entity_id
_entity_poly.type
_entity_poly.pdbx_seq_one_letter_code
_entity_poly.pdbx_strand_id
1 'polypeptide(L)'
;MSIVDIFQNHIEGNIIVYHDDYPIYNCLNGICPHFAINHSNGEYADGDICTNNAENRFSLLRPFLQNYRGISKYNLQEYATLCQFFFNERRETHDPMNILMKFLEYIFFAFFHSHIFAKIFGNFSTFFQKSYEKN
;
A
#
# COMPACT_ATOMS: atom_id res chain seq x y z
N MET A 1 11.62 10.51 -10.87
CA MET A 1 10.46 9.62 -11.05
C MET A 1 9.24 10.51 -11.12
N SER A 2 8.63 10.60 -12.30
CA SER A 2 7.37 11.30 -12.53
C SER A 2 6.22 10.53 -11.85
N ILE A 3 5.12 11.21 -11.51
CA ILE A 3 3.91 10.54 -11.02
C ILE A 3 3.37 9.55 -12.07
N VAL A 4 3.60 9.86 -13.36
CA VAL A 4 3.29 8.99 -14.50
C VAL A 4 4.05 7.66 -14.42
N ASP A 5 5.34 7.71 -14.08
CA ASP A 5 6.18 6.52 -13.94
C ASP A 5 5.67 5.62 -12.81
N ILE A 6 5.12 6.20 -11.74
CA ILE A 6 4.51 5.45 -10.64
C ILE A 6 3.29 4.68 -11.15
N PHE A 7 2.39 5.35 -11.89
CA PHE A 7 1.19 4.71 -12.43
C PHE A 7 1.52 3.57 -13.41
N GLN A 8 2.46 3.81 -14.33
CA GLN A 8 2.83 2.83 -15.35
C GLN A 8 3.52 1.59 -14.78
N ASN A 9 4.32 1.74 -13.71
CA ASN A 9 5.07 0.62 -13.13
C ASN A 9 4.27 -0.21 -12.13
N HIS A 10 3.16 0.31 -11.60
CA HIS A 10 2.46 -0.30 -10.47
C HIS A 10 1.00 -0.67 -10.74
N ILE A 11 0.48 -0.48 -11.96
CA ILE A 11 -0.91 -0.81 -12.25
C ILE A 11 -1.05 -1.62 -13.54
N GLU A 12 -1.76 -2.74 -13.43
CA GLU A 12 -2.16 -3.58 -14.56
C GLU A 12 -3.60 -3.19 -14.97
N GLY A 13 -3.77 -2.69 -16.20
CA GLY A 13 -5.08 -2.46 -16.82
C GLY A 13 -5.53 -1.00 -16.94
N ASN A 14 -6.81 -0.81 -17.25
CA ASN A 14 -7.43 0.51 -17.41
C ASN A 14 -7.73 1.11 -16.03
N ILE A 15 -7.17 2.29 -15.76
CA ILE A 15 -7.37 3.03 -14.51
C ILE A 15 -8.17 4.30 -14.74
N ILE A 16 -8.89 4.71 -13.68
CA ILE A 16 -9.47 6.03 -13.56
C ILE A 16 -8.91 6.64 -12.28
N VAL A 17 -8.41 7.87 -12.36
CA VAL A 17 -7.81 8.57 -11.22
C VAL A 17 -8.76 9.65 -10.70
N TYR A 18 -9.08 9.60 -9.41
CA TYR A 18 -9.80 10.66 -8.71
C TYR A 18 -8.83 11.44 -7.82
N HIS A 19 -8.81 12.77 -7.94
CA HIS A 19 -7.89 13.64 -7.22
C HIS A 19 -8.53 14.99 -6.89
N ASP A 20 -7.81 15.83 -6.13
CA ASP A 20 -8.22 17.20 -5.81
C ASP A 20 -7.87 18.18 -6.94
N ASP A 21 -8.16 19.47 -6.77
CA ASP A 21 -7.84 20.52 -7.74
C ASP A 21 -6.36 20.93 -7.78
N TYR A 22 -5.45 20.14 -7.19
CA TYR A 22 -4.05 20.53 -7.13
C TYR A 22 -3.36 20.43 -8.52
N PRO A 23 -2.68 21.50 -9.00
CA PRO A 23 -2.15 21.55 -10.37
C PRO A 23 -1.10 20.49 -10.74
N ILE A 24 -0.52 19.79 -9.75
CA ILE A 24 0.45 18.72 -10.02
C ILE A 24 -0.17 17.59 -10.86
N TYR A 25 -1.48 17.39 -10.76
CA TYR A 25 -2.21 16.34 -11.48
C TYR A 25 -2.50 16.71 -12.94
N ASN A 26 -2.21 17.94 -13.39
CA ASN A 26 -2.36 18.33 -14.79
C ASN A 26 -1.47 17.51 -15.74
N CYS A 27 -0.43 16.85 -15.21
CA CYS A 27 0.37 15.92 -15.99
C CYS A 27 -0.38 14.65 -16.40
N LEU A 28 -1.55 14.34 -15.81
CA LEU A 28 -2.38 13.18 -16.16
C LEU A 28 -3.17 13.39 -17.46
N ASN A 29 -3.29 14.63 -17.93
CA ASN A 29 -3.96 14.96 -19.19
C ASN A 29 -3.34 14.18 -20.35
N GLY A 30 -4.15 13.37 -21.04
CA GLY A 30 -3.71 12.54 -22.17
C GLY A 30 -2.99 11.24 -21.78
N ILE A 31 -2.87 10.93 -20.49
CA ILE A 31 -2.24 9.70 -19.98
C ILE A 31 -3.29 8.70 -19.54
N CYS A 32 -4.24 9.13 -18.69
CA CYS A 32 -5.34 8.31 -18.22
C CYS A 32 -6.60 9.16 -18.00
N PRO A 33 -7.79 8.55 -18.01
CA PRO A 33 -9.00 9.20 -17.52
C PRO A 33 -8.81 9.65 -16.07
N HIS A 34 -9.06 10.93 -15.79
CA HIS A 34 -8.98 11.47 -14.44
C HIS A 34 -10.08 12.51 -14.17
N PHE A 35 -10.48 12.63 -12.91
CA PHE A 35 -11.50 13.56 -12.44
C PHE A 35 -10.98 14.31 -11.22
N ALA A 36 -11.16 15.63 -11.22
CA ALA A 36 -10.72 16.53 -10.17
C ALA A 36 -11.94 17.03 -9.38
N ILE A 37 -11.86 16.99 -8.05
CA ILE A 37 -12.85 17.61 -7.16
C ILE A 37 -12.34 18.98 -6.71
N ASN A 38 -13.14 20.03 -6.93
CA ASN A 38 -12.75 21.40 -6.64
C ASN A 38 -13.19 21.85 -5.24
N HIS A 39 -12.36 21.55 -4.24
CA HIS A 39 -12.60 21.96 -2.86
C HIS A 39 -12.67 23.48 -2.69
N SER A 40 -11.94 24.24 -3.52
CA SER A 40 -11.94 25.71 -3.50
C SER A 40 -13.32 26.30 -3.83
N ASN A 41 -14.14 25.58 -4.59
CA ASN A 41 -15.52 25.95 -4.92
C ASN A 41 -16.56 25.35 -3.95
N GLY A 42 -16.12 24.70 -2.86
CA GLY A 42 -17.01 24.02 -1.92
C GLY A 42 -17.56 22.69 -2.41
N GLU A 43 -16.97 22.12 -3.46
CA GLU A 43 -17.29 20.78 -3.95
C GLU A 43 -16.47 19.74 -3.18
N TYR A 44 -17.15 18.78 -2.54
CA TYR A 44 -16.50 17.74 -1.74
C TYR A 44 -16.64 16.33 -2.36
N ALA A 45 -17.63 16.15 -3.25
CA ALA A 45 -17.85 14.94 -4.02
C ALA A 45 -18.78 15.26 -5.20
N ASP A 46 -18.61 14.55 -6.31
CA ASP A 46 -19.54 14.49 -7.43
C ASP A 46 -20.00 13.04 -7.62
N GLY A 47 -21.15 12.70 -7.04
CA GLY A 47 -21.63 11.31 -6.98
C GLY A 47 -20.62 10.38 -6.29
N ASP A 48 -20.13 9.38 -7.04
CA ASP A 48 -19.10 8.43 -6.56
C ASP A 48 -17.66 8.96 -6.70
N ILE A 49 -17.47 10.12 -7.35
CA ILE A 49 -16.17 10.77 -7.52
C ILE A 49 -15.87 11.57 -6.25
N CYS A 50 -14.95 11.09 -5.42
CA CYS A 50 -14.55 11.78 -4.20
C CYS A 50 -13.10 11.47 -3.79
N THR A 51 -12.50 12.38 -3.04
CA THR A 51 -11.16 12.22 -2.44
C THR A 51 -11.19 11.64 -1.02
N ASN A 52 -12.39 11.38 -0.48
CA ASN A 52 -12.63 10.91 0.88
C ASN A 52 -11.82 9.66 1.26
N ASN A 53 -11.66 8.72 0.32
CA ASN A 53 -10.87 7.51 0.55
C ASN A 53 -9.39 7.84 0.81
N ALA A 54 -8.82 8.77 0.05
CA ALA A 54 -7.44 9.21 0.22
C ALA A 54 -7.28 9.99 1.54
N GLU A 55 -8.18 10.92 1.83
CA GLU A 55 -8.20 11.70 3.08
C GLU A 55 -8.34 10.81 4.33
N ASN A 56 -9.18 9.78 4.25
CA ASN A 56 -9.34 8.79 5.29
C ASN A 56 -8.02 8.02 5.54
N ARG A 57 -7.25 7.67 4.49
CA ARG A 57 -5.93 7.04 4.69
C ARG A 57 -4.97 7.94 5.45
N PHE A 58 -4.93 9.24 5.14
CA PHE A 58 -4.11 10.19 5.89
C PHE A 58 -4.56 10.35 7.35
N SER A 59 -5.87 10.28 7.59
CA SER A 59 -6.44 10.31 8.95
C SER A 59 -6.02 9.10 9.79
N LEU A 60 -5.72 7.96 9.17
CA LEU A 60 -5.18 6.76 9.85
C LEU A 60 -3.65 6.80 9.99
N LEU A 61 -2.95 7.31 8.98
CA LEU A 61 -1.49 7.41 8.99
C LEU A 61 -1.01 8.35 10.11
N ARG A 62 -1.69 9.48 10.33
CA ARG A 62 -1.28 10.47 11.35
C ARG A 62 -1.22 9.88 12.77
N PRO A 63 -2.27 9.23 13.31
CA PRO A 63 -2.21 8.55 14.60
C PRO A 63 -1.17 7.44 14.66
N PHE A 64 -1.00 6.66 13.58
CA PHE A 64 0.03 5.63 13.50
C PHE A 64 1.43 6.23 13.72
N LEU A 65 1.73 7.32 13.01
CA LEU A 65 2.97 8.06 13.08
C LEU A 65 3.19 8.74 14.46
N GLN A 66 2.13 9.21 15.12
CA GLN A 66 2.21 9.82 16.45
C GLN A 66 2.64 8.85 17.56
N ASN A 67 2.50 7.54 17.36
CA ASN A 67 3.01 6.56 18.32
C ASN A 67 4.54 6.55 18.41
N TYR A 68 5.23 7.09 17.41
CA TYR A 68 6.68 7.21 17.39
C TYR A 68 7.10 8.58 17.94
N ARG A 69 8.11 8.61 18.83
CA ARG A 69 8.62 9.86 19.46
C ARG A 69 9.52 10.66 18.52
N GLY A 70 8.96 11.06 17.38
CA GLY A 70 9.68 11.71 16.29
C GLY A 70 9.95 10.73 15.14
N ILE A 71 9.79 11.23 13.92
CA ILE A 71 9.97 10.47 12.70
C ILE A 71 11.17 11.06 11.97
N SER A 72 12.17 10.22 11.73
CA SER A 72 13.29 10.61 10.88
C SER A 72 12.79 10.84 9.46
N LYS A 73 13.15 11.99 8.86
CA LYS A 73 12.85 12.27 7.45
C LYS A 73 13.40 11.18 6.52
N TYR A 74 14.54 10.60 6.88
CA TYR A 74 15.19 9.54 6.09
C TYR A 74 14.44 8.21 6.13
N ASN A 75 13.63 7.98 7.16
CA ASN A 75 12.94 6.70 7.36
C ASN A 75 11.41 6.81 7.11
N LEU A 76 10.94 7.97 6.63
CA LEU A 76 9.50 8.24 6.51
C LEU A 76 8.79 7.24 5.59
N GLN A 77 9.47 6.83 4.51
CA GLN A 77 8.93 5.88 3.55
C GLN A 77 8.73 4.50 4.17
N GLU A 78 9.64 4.08 5.05
CA GLU A 78 9.59 2.82 5.79
C GLU A 78 8.43 2.82 6.78
N TYR A 79 8.20 3.93 7.50
CA TYR A 79 7.04 4.06 8.38
C TYR A 79 5.73 4.01 7.59
N ALA A 80 5.65 4.69 6.44
CA ALA A 80 4.47 4.64 5.58
C ALA A 80 4.22 3.23 5.03
N THR A 81 5.28 2.54 4.61
CA THR A 81 5.22 1.15 4.14
C THR A 81 4.75 0.19 5.23
N LEU A 82 5.26 0.36 6.46
CA LEU A 82 4.83 -0.44 7.61
C LEU A 82 3.36 -0.18 7.97
N CYS A 83 2.93 1.09 7.93
CA CYS A 83 1.54 1.46 8.14
C CYS A 83 0.62 0.80 7.09
N GLN A 84 1.03 0.84 5.82
CA GLN A 84 0.31 0.21 4.71
C GLN A 84 0.20 -1.30 4.90
N PHE A 85 1.30 -1.98 5.28
CA PHE A 85 1.30 -3.41 5.58
C PHE A 85 0.25 -3.74 6.65
N PHE A 86 0.31 -3.10 7.82
CA PHE A 86 -0.65 -3.37 8.89
C PHE A 86 -2.09 -3.04 8.53
N PHE A 87 -2.31 -2.06 7.65
CA PHE A 87 -3.65 -1.70 7.21
C PHE A 87 -4.22 -2.73 6.24
N ASN A 88 -3.42 -3.20 5.28
CA ASN A 88 -3.84 -4.19 4.30
C ASN A 88 -4.08 -5.55 4.97
N GLU A 89 -3.18 -5.99 5.85
CA GLU A 89 -3.33 -7.30 6.48
C GLU A 89 -4.49 -7.37 7.46
N ARG A 90 -4.83 -6.26 8.12
CA ARG A 90 -6.01 -6.16 8.98
C ARG A 90 -7.34 -6.34 8.23
N ARG A 91 -7.37 -6.09 6.91
CA ARG A 91 -8.56 -6.35 6.10
C ARG A 91 -8.81 -7.84 5.91
N GLU A 92 -7.74 -8.62 5.82
CA GLU A 92 -7.78 -10.06 5.59
C GLU A 92 -8.00 -10.84 6.88
N THR A 93 -7.35 -10.43 7.98
CA THR A 93 -7.43 -11.12 9.25
C THR A 93 -7.21 -10.19 10.43
N HIS A 94 -7.94 -10.44 11.52
CA HIS A 94 -7.76 -9.71 12.78
C HIS A 94 -6.90 -10.48 13.78
N ASP A 95 -6.42 -11.68 13.42
CA ASP A 95 -5.55 -12.48 14.26
C ASP A 95 -4.12 -11.91 14.28
N PRO A 96 -3.61 -11.45 15.44
CA PRO A 96 -2.27 -10.90 15.54
C PRO A 96 -1.18 -11.88 15.13
N MET A 97 -1.37 -13.20 15.33
CA MET A 97 -0.37 -14.20 14.95
C MET A 97 -0.26 -14.37 13.45
N ASN A 98 -1.39 -14.42 12.74
CA ASN A 98 -1.33 -14.40 11.28
C ASN A 98 -0.66 -13.14 10.73
N ILE A 99 -0.95 -11.95 11.29
CA ILE A 99 -0.30 -10.71 10.86
C ILE A 99 1.21 -10.78 11.10
N LEU A 100 1.63 -11.30 12.26
CA LEU A 100 3.05 -11.49 12.58
C LEU A 100 3.71 -12.47 11.60
N MET A 101 3.07 -13.60 11.30
CA MET A 101 3.59 -14.59 10.35
C MET A 101 3.79 -13.98 8.95
N LYS A 102 2.81 -13.22 8.47
CA LYS A 102 2.92 -12.51 7.18
C LYS A 102 4.03 -11.46 7.18
N PHE A 103 4.25 -10.78 8.31
CA PHE A 103 5.34 -9.82 8.43
C PHE A 103 6.71 -10.50 8.36
N LEU A 104 6.86 -11.65 9.03
CA LEU A 104 8.07 -12.47 8.95
C LEU A 104 8.31 -12.97 7.53
N GLU A 105 7.27 -13.45 6.85
CA GLU A 105 7.35 -13.82 5.43
C GLU A 105 7.80 -12.64 4.57
N TYR A 106 7.25 -11.45 4.78
CA TYR A 106 7.64 -10.26 4.03
C TYR A 106 9.12 -9.89 4.23
N ILE A 107 9.59 -9.84 5.48
CA ILE A 107 11.01 -9.62 5.81
C ILE A 107 11.85 -10.66 5.08
N PHE A 108 11.43 -11.92 5.19
CA PHE A 108 12.15 -13.01 4.62
C PHE A 108 12.30 -12.88 3.09
N PHE A 109 11.22 -12.60 2.36
CA PHE A 109 11.29 -12.36 0.92
C PHE A 109 12.12 -11.12 0.56
N ALA A 110 12.06 -10.06 1.37
CA ALA A 110 12.80 -8.82 1.15
C ALA A 110 14.32 -8.99 1.32
N PHE A 111 14.76 -9.79 2.30
CA PHE A 111 16.19 -9.96 2.61
C PHE A 111 16.84 -11.15 1.90
N PHE A 112 16.07 -12.16 1.50
CA PHE A 112 16.62 -13.41 1.00
C PHE A 112 16.46 -13.64 -0.51
N HIS A 113 16.09 -12.61 -1.27
CA HIS A 113 15.93 -12.68 -2.73
C HIS A 113 17.25 -12.77 -3.54
N SER A 114 18.32 -13.35 -2.98
CA SER A 114 19.47 -13.82 -3.77
C SER A 114 19.24 -15.28 -4.18
N HIS A 115 19.65 -15.64 -5.40
CA HIS A 115 19.35 -16.87 -6.17
C HIS A 115 19.45 -18.26 -5.47
N ILE A 116 19.80 -18.33 -4.19
CA ILE A 116 19.85 -19.54 -3.36
C ILE A 116 18.43 -20.03 -2.97
N PHE A 117 17.44 -19.13 -2.97
CA PHE A 117 16.16 -19.37 -2.32
C PHE A 117 15.19 -20.32 -3.01
N ALA A 118 15.11 -20.29 -4.34
CA ALA A 118 14.23 -21.19 -5.10
C ALA A 118 14.55 -22.68 -4.87
N LYS A 119 15.81 -23.00 -4.50
CA LYS A 119 16.27 -24.37 -4.25
C LYS A 119 15.94 -24.89 -2.85
N ILE A 120 15.88 -23.99 -1.85
CA ILE A 120 15.63 -24.35 -0.45
C ILE A 120 14.12 -24.34 -0.16
N PHE A 121 13.35 -23.42 -0.77
CA PHE A 121 11.93 -23.25 -0.45
C PHE A 121 10.95 -24.16 -1.18
N GLY A 122 11.35 -24.82 -2.27
CA GLY A 122 10.57 -25.92 -2.84
C GLY A 122 10.30 -27.05 -1.83
N ASN A 123 11.15 -27.19 -0.80
CA ASN A 123 10.98 -28.13 0.31
C ASN A 123 10.24 -27.54 1.53
N PHE A 124 10.11 -26.22 1.65
CA PHE A 124 9.47 -25.59 2.82
C PHE A 124 7.94 -25.45 2.65
N SER A 125 7.46 -25.18 1.43
CA SER A 125 6.01 -25.17 1.14
C SER A 125 5.40 -26.55 1.39
N THR A 126 6.09 -27.63 1.00
CA THR A 126 5.69 -29.01 1.27
C THR A 126 5.77 -29.39 2.76
N PHE A 127 6.64 -28.74 3.55
CA PHE A 127 6.76 -28.96 4.99
C PHE A 127 5.63 -28.31 5.80
N PHE A 128 5.24 -27.08 5.46
CA PHE A 128 4.10 -26.42 6.11
C PHE A 128 2.77 -27.09 5.74
N GLN A 129 2.57 -27.48 4.48
CA GLN A 129 1.35 -28.17 4.05
C GLN A 129 1.16 -29.52 4.76
N LYS A 130 2.24 -30.27 5.00
CA LYS A 130 2.22 -31.51 5.80
C LYS A 130 1.93 -31.32 7.29
N SER A 131 2.21 -30.14 7.85
CA SER A 131 1.93 -29.86 9.27
C SER A 131 0.48 -29.47 9.52
N TYR A 132 -0.21 -28.93 8.51
CA TYR A 132 -1.63 -28.59 8.59
C TYR A 132 -2.57 -29.79 8.33
N GLU A 133 -2.13 -30.83 7.60
CA GLU A 133 -2.91 -32.05 7.36
C GLU A 133 -2.89 -33.06 8.53
N LYS A 134 -2.16 -32.75 9.62
CA LYS A 134 -1.98 -33.66 10.76
C LYS A 134 -2.77 -33.31 12.01
N ASN A 135 -3.73 -32.39 11.92
CA ASN A 135 -4.73 -32.13 12.97
C ASN A 135 -6.14 -32.41 12.44
#